data_AF-A0A7V9I1A7-F1
#
_entry.id   AF-A0A7V9I1A7-F1
#
_cell.length_a   1.000
_cell.length_b   1.000
_cell.length_c   1.000
_cell.angle_alpha   90.00
_cell.angle_beta   90.00
_cell.angle_gamma   90.00
#
_symmetry.space_group_name_H-M   'P 1'
#
loop_
_entity.id
_entity.type
_entity.pdbx_description
1 polymer ?
#
loop_
_entity_poly.entity_id
_entity_poly.type
_entity_poly.pdbx_seq_one_letter_code
_entity_poly.pdbx_strand_id
1 'polypeptide(L)'
;TLLVVYIVLGVLYESYLHPLTILSTLPSAGVGALLALLLLETEFSLVALLGVFLLIGVVMKNAILMIDVALQMERERGLTPDVAIREACLLRLRPILMTTMSALLGALPLMLGTGEGAELRQPLGIAIVGGLAVSQVLTLYTTPVVYLYLENMRVAVNRRRGHRVTDEVVSDAPSIHHA
;
A
#
# COMPACT_ATOMS: atom_id res chain seq x y z
N THR A 1 -0.30 16.79 5.17
CA THR A 1 -0.79 15.40 5.42
C THR A 1 0.29 14.35 5.27
N LEU A 2 1.02 14.26 4.15
CA LEU A 2 2.09 13.26 3.96
C LEU A 2 3.14 13.24 5.08
N LEU A 3 3.61 14.42 5.52
CA LEU A 3 4.54 14.55 6.64
C LEU A 3 3.93 14.07 7.97
N VAL A 4 2.64 14.36 8.21
CA VAL A 4 1.92 13.98 9.43
C VAL A 4 1.66 12.47 9.45
N VAL A 5 1.25 11.88 8.32
CA VAL A 5 1.08 10.42 8.17
C VAL A 5 2.42 9.69 8.35
N TYR A 6 3.51 10.24 7.82
CA TYR A 6 4.86 9.69 8.00
C TYR A 6 5.30 9.70 9.47
N ILE A 7 5.08 10.81 10.17
CA ILE A 7 5.43 10.95 11.60
C ILE A 7 4.55 10.02 12.46
N VAL A 8 3.23 9.95 12.20
CA VAL A 8 2.33 9.08 12.97
C VAL A 8 2.65 7.60 12.76
N LEU A 9 2.87 7.13 11.52
CA LEU A 9 3.25 5.73 11.27
C LEU A 9 4.66 5.40 11.78
N GLY A 10 5.60 6.36 11.69
CA GLY A 10 6.96 6.19 12.20
C GLY A 10 7.00 6.03 13.73
N VAL A 11 6.12 6.74 14.44
CA VAL A 11 5.94 6.60 15.90
C VAL A 11 5.15 5.34 16.24
N LEU A 12 4.22 4.89 15.38
CA LEU A 12 3.35 3.74 15.66
C LEU A 12 4.00 2.36 15.40
N TYR A 13 5.00 2.25 14.50
CA TYR A 13 5.55 0.95 14.07
C TYR A 13 7.02 0.66 14.44
N GLU A 14 7.72 1.56 15.14
CA GLU A 14 9.14 1.40 15.58
C GLU A 14 10.14 1.01 14.46
N SER A 15 9.77 1.08 13.16
CA SER A 15 10.63 0.72 12.03
C SER A 15 10.29 1.54 10.78
N TYR A 16 11.29 2.28 10.28
CA TYR A 16 11.19 3.24 9.16
C TYR A 16 10.90 2.63 7.77
N LEU A 17 10.93 1.31 7.61
CA LEU A 17 10.80 0.62 6.31
C LEU A 17 9.36 0.38 5.85
N HIS A 18 8.42 0.08 6.77
CA HIS A 18 7.01 -0.16 6.42
C HIS A 18 6.25 1.09 5.93
N PRO A 19 6.45 2.30 6.50
CA PRO A 19 5.76 3.52 6.02
C PRO A 19 6.16 3.89 4.59
N LEU A 20 7.42 3.63 4.21
CA LEU A 20 7.97 3.93 2.88
C LEU A 20 7.33 3.07 1.77
N THR A 21 6.89 1.86 2.14
CA THR A 21 6.13 0.94 1.26
C THR A 21 4.78 1.53 0.88
N ILE A 22 4.07 2.09 1.86
CA ILE A 22 2.73 2.65 1.68
C ILE A 22 2.83 3.96 0.88
N LEU A 23 3.81 4.82 1.18
CA LEU A 23 4.11 6.03 0.40
C LEU A 23 4.41 5.73 -1.08
N SER A 24 5.06 4.60 -1.38
CA SER A 24 5.37 4.20 -2.76
C SER A 24 4.13 3.80 -3.58
N THR A 25 2.98 3.55 -2.94
CA THR A 25 1.70 3.28 -3.64
C THR A 25 0.93 4.55 -4.03
N LEU A 26 1.29 5.72 -3.48
CA LEU A 26 0.69 7.00 -3.84
C LEU A 26 0.84 7.41 -5.31
N PRO A 27 2.02 7.26 -5.96
CA PRO A 27 2.12 7.55 -7.38
C PRO A 27 1.17 6.68 -8.21
N SER A 28 0.93 5.42 -7.83
CA SER A 28 -0.06 4.58 -8.52
C SER A 28 -1.48 5.12 -8.43
N ALA A 29 -1.87 5.70 -7.29
CA ALA A 29 -3.19 6.31 -7.12
C ALA A 29 -3.37 7.57 -7.99
N GLY A 30 -2.33 8.42 -8.04
CA GLY A 30 -2.32 9.59 -8.92
C GLY A 30 -2.33 9.22 -10.39
N VAL A 31 -1.54 8.21 -10.78
CA VAL A 31 -1.52 7.69 -12.15
C VAL A 31 -2.88 7.15 -12.56
N GLY A 32 -3.54 6.33 -11.73
CA GLY A 32 -4.86 5.79 -12.08
C GLY A 32 -5.93 6.87 -12.31
N ALA A 33 -5.91 7.94 -11.51
CA ALA A 33 -6.83 9.06 -11.67
C ALA A 33 -6.53 9.91 -12.91
N LEU A 34 -5.24 10.19 -13.17
CA LEU A 34 -4.82 10.92 -14.36
C LEU A 34 -5.12 10.16 -15.65
N LEU A 35 -4.91 8.84 -15.64
CA LEU A 35 -5.20 7.97 -16.78
C LEU A 35 -6.71 7.94 -17.08
N ALA A 36 -7.54 7.96 -16.04
CA ALA A 36 -9.00 8.07 -16.18
C ALA A 36 -9.44 9.40 -16.80
N LEU A 37 -8.89 10.52 -16.33
CA LEU A 37 -9.19 11.85 -16.88
C LEU A 37 -8.74 11.97 -18.34
N LEU A 38 -7.57 11.43 -18.67
CA LEU A 38 -7.05 11.38 -20.05
C LEU A 38 -7.95 10.54 -20.97
N LEU A 39 -8.40 9.36 -20.52
CA LEU A 39 -9.27 8.48 -21.31
C LEU A 39 -10.66 9.07 -21.55
N LEU A 40 -11.16 9.86 -20.60
CA LEU A 40 -12.46 10.54 -20.71
C LEU A 40 -12.34 11.98 -21.20
N GLU A 41 -11.16 12.38 -21.73
CA GLU A 41 -10.86 13.71 -22.28
C GLU A 41 -11.35 14.87 -21.37
N THR A 42 -11.18 14.71 -20.05
CA THR A 42 -11.63 15.68 -19.06
C THR A 42 -10.46 16.45 -18.47
N GLU A 43 -10.69 17.75 -18.23
CA GLU A 43 -9.65 18.64 -17.73
C GLU A 43 -9.25 18.30 -16.30
N PHE A 44 -7.95 18.43 -16.02
CA PHE A 44 -7.44 18.35 -14.66
C PHE A 44 -7.77 19.64 -13.90
N SER A 45 -8.90 19.64 -13.20
CA SER A 45 -9.38 20.77 -12.41
C SER A 45 -9.04 20.63 -10.92
N LEU A 46 -9.19 21.72 -10.16
CA LEU A 46 -9.05 21.69 -8.70
C LEU A 46 -10.01 20.68 -8.05
N VAL A 47 -11.18 20.46 -8.65
CA VAL A 47 -12.14 19.47 -8.17
C VAL A 47 -11.70 18.04 -8.49
N ALA A 48 -11.14 17.79 -9.67
CA ALA A 48 -10.52 16.50 -9.98
C ALA A 48 -9.39 16.16 -9.00
N LEU A 49 -8.59 17.16 -8.60
CA LEU A 49 -7.55 17.02 -7.57
C LEU A 49 -8.12 16.60 -6.21
N LEU A 50 -9.30 17.10 -5.81
CA LEU A 50 -9.98 16.62 -4.59
C LEU A 50 -10.34 15.13 -4.68
N GLY A 51 -10.77 14.67 -5.87
CA GLY A 51 -10.97 13.25 -6.16
C GLY A 51 -9.69 12.43 -5.95
N VAL A 52 -8.55 12.93 -6.43
CA VAL A 52 -7.23 12.30 -6.22
C VAL A 52 -6.89 12.18 -4.73
N PHE A 53 -7.14 13.22 -3.92
CA PHE A 53 -6.92 13.13 -2.48
C PHE A 53 -7.80 12.08 -1.78
N LEU A 54 -9.06 11.94 -2.23
CA LEU A 54 -9.96 10.89 -1.76
C LEU A 54 -9.43 9.50 -2.09
N LEU A 55 -8.97 9.30 -3.34
CA LEU A 55 -8.38 8.05 -3.80
C LEU A 55 -7.16 7.63 -2.98
N ILE A 56 -6.29 8.59 -2.68
CA ILE A 56 -5.10 8.38 -1.85
C ILE A 56 -5.48 7.75 -0.50
N GLY A 57 -6.53 8.26 0.16
CA GLY A 57 -7.00 7.72 1.44
C GLY A 57 -7.51 6.28 1.32
N VAL A 58 -8.28 5.98 0.27
CA VAL A 58 -8.83 4.63 0.04
C VAL A 58 -7.71 3.63 -0.27
N VAL A 59 -6.76 4.00 -1.15
CA VAL A 59 -5.61 3.17 -1.50
C VAL A 59 -4.72 2.90 -0.29
N MET A 60 -4.39 3.93 0.50
CA MET A 60 -3.58 3.77 1.70
C MET A 60 -4.26 2.87 2.73
N LYS A 61 -5.57 3.05 2.97
CA LYS A 61 -6.32 2.17 3.89
C LYS A 61 -6.22 0.71 3.44
N ASN A 62 -6.39 0.44 2.14
CA ASN A 62 -6.35 -0.92 1.62
C ASN A 62 -4.95 -1.54 1.75
N ALA A 63 -3.89 -0.78 1.46
CA ALA A 63 -2.50 -1.20 1.59
C ALA A 63 -2.11 -1.46 3.05
N ILE A 64 -2.42 -0.53 3.96
CA ILE A 64 -2.15 -0.66 5.41
C ILE A 64 -2.79 -1.93 5.93
N LEU A 65 -4.09 -2.10 5.68
CA LEU A 65 -4.83 -3.24 6.17
C LEU A 65 -4.14 -4.53 5.64
N MET A 66 -3.76 -4.58 4.35
CA MET A 66 -3.13 -5.77 3.75
C MET A 66 -1.81 -6.18 4.39
N ILE A 67 -0.93 -5.19 4.58
CA ILE A 67 0.36 -5.40 5.23
C ILE A 67 0.15 -5.81 6.69
N ASP A 68 -0.80 -5.20 7.38
CA ASP A 68 -1.07 -5.48 8.79
C ASP A 68 -1.50 -6.94 9.02
N VAL A 69 -2.37 -7.48 8.17
CA VAL A 69 -2.76 -8.91 8.24
C VAL A 69 -1.61 -9.86 7.86
N ALA A 70 -0.77 -9.49 6.90
CA ALA A 70 0.42 -10.28 6.58
C ALA A 70 1.38 -10.33 7.78
N LEU A 71 1.66 -9.18 8.40
CA LEU A 71 2.54 -9.06 9.55
C LEU A 71 1.98 -9.76 10.79
N GLN A 72 0.66 -9.70 10.99
CA GLN A 72 -0.02 -10.42 12.06
C GLN A 72 0.13 -11.93 11.89
N MET A 73 0.01 -12.44 10.65
CA MET A 73 0.20 -13.85 10.35
C MET A 73 1.65 -14.32 10.53
N GLU A 74 2.64 -13.49 10.20
CA GLU A 74 4.05 -13.79 10.49
C GLU A 74 4.31 -13.88 12.01
N ARG A 75 3.75 -12.95 12.79
CA ARG A 75 3.99 -12.89 14.24
C ARG A 75 3.24 -13.97 15.02
N GLU A 76 1.98 -14.22 14.70
CA GLU A 76 1.14 -15.16 15.45
C GLU A 76 1.31 -16.61 14.99
N ARG A 77 1.55 -16.83 13.68
CA ARG A 77 1.63 -18.17 13.09
C ARG A 77 3.05 -18.58 12.68
N GLY A 78 4.03 -17.68 12.78
CA GLY A 78 5.41 -17.95 12.38
C GLY A 78 5.57 -18.26 10.89
N LEU A 79 4.59 -17.85 10.07
CA LEU A 79 4.58 -18.12 8.63
C LEU A 79 5.73 -17.39 7.93
N THR A 80 6.27 -18.00 6.88
CA THR A 80 7.22 -17.32 6.02
C THR A 80 6.52 -16.18 5.26
N PRO A 81 7.23 -15.06 4.98
CA PRO A 81 6.61 -13.86 4.42
C PRO A 81 5.89 -14.04 3.09
N ASP A 82 6.36 -14.98 2.28
CA ASP A 82 5.76 -15.36 1.00
C ASP A 82 4.39 -16.02 1.16
N VAL A 83 4.24 -16.86 2.18
CA VAL A 83 2.97 -17.52 2.49
C VAL A 83 2.01 -16.53 3.15
N ALA A 84 2.51 -15.71 4.08
CA ALA A 84 1.71 -14.72 4.81
C ALA A 84 1.11 -13.66 3.88
N ILE A 85 1.89 -13.08 2.96
CA ILE A 85 1.37 -12.07 2.03
C ILE A 85 0.36 -12.65 1.04
N ARG A 86 0.54 -13.92 0.64
CA ARG A 86 -0.37 -14.60 -0.28
C ARG A 86 -1.71 -14.88 0.38
N GLU A 87 -1.70 -15.38 1.61
CA GLU A 87 -2.93 -15.60 2.39
C GLU A 87 -3.63 -14.26 2.70
N ALA A 88 -2.86 -13.20 3.00
CA ALA A 88 -3.40 -11.86 3.21
C ALA A 88 -4.10 -11.32 1.96
N CYS A 89 -3.50 -11.51 0.77
CA CYS A 89 -4.12 -11.11 -0.50
C CYS A 89 -5.47 -11.82 -0.72
N LEU A 90 -5.54 -13.13 -0.47
CA LEU A 90 -6.78 -13.90 -0.66
C LEU A 90 -7.90 -13.47 0.31
N LEU A 91 -7.56 -13.24 1.58
CA LEU A 91 -8.52 -12.79 2.58
C LEU A 91 -9.10 -11.40 2.26
N ARG A 92 -8.33 -10.57 1.53
CA ARG A 92 -8.64 -9.16 1.32
C ARG A 92 -9.22 -8.85 -0.03
N LEU A 93 -9.06 -9.74 -1.00
CA LEU A 93 -9.67 -9.60 -2.32
C LEU A 93 -11.17 -9.36 -2.21
N ARG A 94 -11.87 -10.13 -1.35
CA ARG A 94 -13.32 -9.97 -1.12
C ARG A 94 -13.66 -8.58 -0.54
N PRO A 95 -13.08 -8.13 0.60
CA PRO A 95 -13.28 -6.77 1.12
C PRO A 95 -12.90 -5.62 0.16
N ILE A 96 -11.79 -5.74 -0.57
CA ILE A 96 -11.33 -4.69 -1.52
C ILE A 96 -12.34 -4.56 -2.66
N LEU A 97 -12.83 -5.68 -3.20
CA LEU A 97 -13.86 -5.67 -4.22
C LEU A 97 -15.19 -5.11 -3.68
N MET A 98 -15.58 -5.44 -2.45
CA MET A 98 -16.81 -4.88 -1.85
C MET A 98 -16.75 -3.36 -1.72
N THR A 99 -15.63 -2.83 -1.20
CA THR A 99 -15.48 -1.38 -1.00
C THR A 99 -15.35 -0.61 -2.30
N THR A 100 -14.62 -1.17 -3.28
CA THR A 100 -14.54 -0.56 -4.62
C THR A 100 -15.89 -0.54 -5.31
N MET A 101 -16.64 -1.64 -5.33
CA MET A 101 -17.95 -1.67 -5.98
C MET A 101 -18.92 -0.68 -5.34
N SER A 102 -18.93 -0.58 -4.00
CA SER A 102 -19.74 0.42 -3.29
C SER A 102 -19.38 1.85 -3.69
N ALA A 103 -18.08 2.17 -3.72
CA ALA A 103 -17.61 3.49 -4.10
C ALA A 103 -17.84 3.80 -5.59
N LEU A 104 -17.68 2.83 -6.49
CA LEU A 104 -17.99 2.97 -7.92
C LEU A 104 -19.48 3.25 -8.12
N LEU A 105 -20.37 2.49 -7.48
CA LEU A 105 -21.81 2.70 -7.58
C LEU A 105 -22.24 4.06 -7.01
N GLY A 106 -21.60 4.52 -5.93
CA GLY A 106 -21.84 5.86 -5.37
C GLY A 106 -21.31 7.00 -6.24
N ALA A 107 -20.22 6.78 -6.97
CA ALA A 107 -19.61 7.78 -7.86
C ALA A 107 -20.18 7.77 -9.28
N LEU A 108 -20.84 6.69 -9.70
CA LEU A 108 -21.48 6.54 -11.00
C LEU A 108 -22.51 7.66 -11.32
N PRO A 109 -23.45 8.03 -10.43
CA PRO A 109 -24.38 9.11 -10.72
C PRO A 109 -23.70 10.49 -10.78
N LEU A 110 -22.56 10.67 -10.09
CA LEU A 110 -21.78 11.91 -10.18
C LEU A 110 -21.08 12.03 -11.54
N MET A 111 -20.62 10.90 -12.08
CA MET A 111 -19.99 10.82 -13.39
C MET A 111 -20.98 11.06 -14.54
N LEU A 112 -22.22 10.55 -14.42
CA LEU A 112 -23.24 10.62 -15.48
C LEU A 112 -24.25 11.77 -15.31
N GLY A 113 -24.14 12.53 -14.22
CA GLY A 113 -25.11 13.58 -13.89
C GLY A 113 -25.04 14.75 -14.87
N THR A 114 -26.06 14.89 -15.72
CA THR A 114 -26.25 16.03 -16.62
C THR A 114 -27.28 17.00 -16.02
N GLY A 115 -26.82 18.08 -15.39
CA GLY A 115 -27.67 19.10 -14.75
C GLY A 115 -26.86 20.32 -14.29
N GLU A 116 -27.50 21.26 -13.61
CA GLU A 116 -26.81 22.44 -13.06
C GLU A 116 -25.69 22.02 -12.08
N GLY A 117 -24.48 22.55 -12.29
CA GLY A 117 -23.29 22.15 -11.54
C GLY A 117 -22.62 20.85 -12.00
N ALA A 118 -23.01 20.29 -13.16
CA ALA A 118 -22.34 19.11 -13.75
C ALA A 118 -20.85 19.37 -14.05
N GLU A 119 -20.48 20.59 -14.41
CA GLU A 119 -19.09 21.01 -14.62
C GLU A 119 -18.18 20.77 -13.41
N LEU A 120 -18.73 20.74 -12.18
CA LEU A 120 -18.00 20.44 -10.95
C LEU A 120 -18.11 18.95 -10.58
N ARG A 121 -19.27 18.32 -10.78
CA ARG A 121 -19.54 16.94 -10.35
C ARG A 121 -18.93 15.89 -11.27
N GLN A 122 -18.93 16.16 -12.57
CA GLN A 122 -18.47 15.22 -13.59
C GLN A 122 -16.96 14.95 -13.49
N PRO A 123 -16.07 15.96 -13.38
CA PRO A 123 -14.63 15.70 -13.22
C PRO A 123 -14.30 14.96 -11.91
N LEU A 124 -15.05 15.25 -10.83
CA LEU A 124 -14.91 14.55 -9.55
C LEU A 124 -15.28 13.06 -9.69
N GLY A 125 -16.43 12.78 -10.31
CA GLY A 125 -16.95 11.42 -10.51
C GLY A 125 -16.02 10.59 -11.39
N ILE A 126 -15.52 11.17 -12.49
CA ILE A 126 -14.57 10.52 -13.40
C ILE A 126 -13.27 10.16 -12.68
N ALA A 127 -12.70 11.12 -11.94
CA ALA A 127 -11.48 10.88 -11.17
C ALA A 127 -11.68 9.73 -10.17
N ILE A 128 -12.79 9.71 -9.42
CA ILE A 128 -13.07 8.66 -8.44
C ILE A 128 -13.31 7.31 -9.11
N VAL A 129 -14.14 7.24 -10.15
CA VAL A 129 -14.51 5.98 -10.82
C VAL A 129 -13.30 5.35 -11.48
N GLY A 130 -12.64 6.08 -12.39
CA GLY A 130 -11.51 5.51 -13.11
C GLY A 130 -10.27 5.38 -12.23
N GLY A 131 -10.07 6.31 -11.29
CA GLY A 131 -9.02 6.23 -10.29
C GLY A 131 -9.16 5.01 -9.39
N LEU A 132 -10.35 4.69 -8.86
CA LEU A 132 -10.54 3.50 -8.01
C LEU A 132 -10.35 2.22 -8.80
N ALA A 133 -10.90 2.13 -10.01
CA ALA A 133 -10.83 0.94 -10.83
C ALA A 133 -9.37 0.59 -11.18
N VAL A 134 -8.63 1.57 -11.71
CA VAL A 134 -7.22 1.37 -12.11
C VAL A 134 -6.33 1.24 -10.88
N SER A 135 -6.48 2.12 -9.90
CA SER A 135 -5.57 2.14 -8.74
C SER A 135 -5.73 0.94 -7.84
N GLN A 136 -6.92 0.33 -7.71
CA GLN A 136 -7.01 -0.89 -6.91
C GLN A 136 -6.36 -2.11 -7.57
N VAL A 137 -6.46 -2.23 -8.90
CA VAL A 137 -5.75 -3.30 -9.60
C VAL A 137 -4.24 -3.11 -9.44
N LEU A 138 -3.76 -1.88 -9.64
CA LEU A 138 -2.34 -1.56 -9.42
C LEU A 138 -1.92 -1.80 -7.96
N THR A 139 -2.74 -1.44 -6.98
CA THR A 139 -2.40 -1.60 -5.55
C THR A 139 -2.36 -3.09 -5.17
N LEU A 140 -3.35 -3.89 -5.56
CA LEU A 140 -3.37 -5.33 -5.31
C LEU A 140 -2.14 -6.05 -5.87
N TYR A 141 -1.56 -5.54 -6.96
CA TYR A 141 -0.34 -6.09 -7.55
C TYR A 141 0.96 -5.50 -6.97
N THR A 142 1.00 -4.18 -6.78
CA THR A 142 2.21 -3.47 -6.35
C THR A 142 2.49 -3.71 -4.88
N THR A 143 1.48 -3.73 -4.02
CA THR A 143 1.66 -3.95 -2.58
C THR A 143 2.31 -5.29 -2.23
N PRO A 144 1.92 -6.47 -2.76
CA PRO A 144 2.61 -7.72 -2.45
C PRO A 144 4.04 -7.77 -3.02
N VAL A 145 4.27 -7.20 -4.21
CA VAL A 145 5.60 -7.15 -4.83
C VAL A 145 6.57 -6.32 -4.00
N VAL A 146 6.16 -5.12 -3.58
CA VAL A 146 7.02 -4.24 -2.76
C VAL A 146 7.23 -4.84 -1.37
N TYR A 147 6.22 -5.49 -0.79
CA TYR A 147 6.36 -6.21 0.47
C TYR A 147 7.45 -7.29 0.39
N LEU A 148 7.36 -8.18 -0.60
CA LEU A 148 8.35 -9.25 -0.80
C LEU A 148 9.75 -8.71 -1.08
N TYR A 149 9.85 -7.62 -1.84
CA TYR A 149 11.13 -6.98 -2.12
C TYR A 149 11.81 -6.47 -0.84
N LEU A 150 11.04 -5.79 0.02
CA LEU A 150 11.55 -5.26 1.28
C LEU A 150 11.86 -6.36 2.30
N GLU A 151 11.05 -7.41 2.34
CA GLU A 151 11.30 -8.54 3.24
C GLU A 151 12.57 -9.30 2.83
N ASN A 152 12.78 -9.52 1.53
CA ASN A 152 14.03 -10.10 1.02
C ASN A 152 15.25 -9.23 1.36
N MET A 153 15.10 -7.89 1.31
CA MET A 153 16.15 -6.98 1.76
C MET A 153 16.37 -7.06 3.29
N ARG A 154 15.30 -7.18 4.09
CA ARG A 154 15.40 -7.41 5.54
C ARG A 154 16.13 -8.71 5.85
N VAL A 155 15.77 -9.82 5.21
CA VAL A 155 16.44 -11.12 5.38
C VAL A 155 17.91 -11.04 4.95
N ALA A 156 18.22 -10.38 3.84
CA ALA A 156 19.61 -10.19 3.38
C ALA A 156 20.44 -9.34 4.34
N VAL A 157 19.86 -8.28 4.93
CA VAL A 157 20.51 -7.44 5.94
C VAL A 157 20.66 -8.18 7.28
N ASN A 158 19.66 -8.97 7.68
CA ASN A 158 19.71 -9.74 8.92
C ASN A 158 20.70 -10.92 8.81
N ARG A 159 20.86 -11.51 7.62
CA ARG A 159 21.89 -12.53 7.35
C ARG A 159 23.31 -11.96 7.43
N ARG A 160 23.51 -10.68 7.09
CA ARG A 160 24.79 -9.96 7.31
C ARG A 160 25.03 -9.59 8.77
N ARG A 161 23.98 -9.32 9.56
CA ARG A 161 24.10 -9.11 11.02
C ARG A 161 24.30 -10.42 11.79
N GLY A 162 23.69 -11.52 11.36
CA GLY A 162 23.87 -12.85 11.95
C GLY A 162 25.31 -13.38 11.80
N HIS A 163 25.99 -13.09 10.68
CA HIS A 163 27.40 -13.45 10.52
C HIS A 163 28.32 -12.74 11.52
N ARG A 164 28.02 -11.48 11.88
CA ARG A 164 28.82 -10.75 12.89
C ARG A 164 28.68 -11.31 14.30
N VAL A 165 27.50 -11.82 14.68
CA VAL A 165 27.29 -12.41 16.02
C VAL A 165 27.93 -13.79 16.12
N THR A 166 27.92 -14.60 15.06
CA THR A 166 28.61 -15.89 15.07
C THR A 166 30.13 -15.74 15.07
N ASP A 167 30.67 -14.72 14.38
CA ASP A 167 32.11 -14.43 14.40
C ASP A 167 32.59 -13.88 15.77
N GLU A 168 31.78 -13.09 16.48
CA GLU A 168 32.10 -12.63 17.85
C GLU A 168 32.03 -13.77 18.89
N VAL A 169 31.05 -14.67 18.79
CA VAL A 169 30.91 -15.80 19.74
C VAL A 169 31.98 -16.88 19.52
N VAL A 170 32.47 -17.06 18.29
CA VAL A 170 33.60 -17.98 18.01
C VAL A 170 34.95 -17.37 18.43
N SER A 171 35.08 -16.04 18.44
CA SER A 171 36.30 -15.36 18.91
C SER A 171 36.41 -15.26 20.45
N ASP A 172 35.31 -15.36 21.19
CA ASP A 172 35.28 -15.30 22.66
C ASP A 172 35.11 -16.68 23.31
N ALA A 173 35.22 -17.76 22.53
CA ALA A 173 35.29 -19.11 23.05
C ALA A 173 36.60 -19.29 23.84
N PRO A 174 36.55 -19.59 25.15
CA PRO A 174 37.74 -19.68 25.97
C PRO A 174 38.62 -20.82 25.44
N SER A 175 39.89 -20.50 25.24
CA SER A 175 40.96 -21.45 24.91
C SER A 175 41.04 -22.55 25.96
N ILE A 176 40.27 -23.62 25.78
CA ILE A 176 40.39 -24.87 26.53
C ILE A 176 41.22 -25.84 25.68
N HIS A 177 42.53 -25.78 25.90
CA HIS A 177 43.51 -26.87 25.82
C HIS A 177 44.84 -26.23 26.26
N HIS A 178 45.46 -26.60 27.37
CA HIS A 178 46.24 -27.81 27.61
C HIS A 178 46.45 -27.91 29.14
N ALA A 179 46.14 -29.06 29.75
CA ALA A 179 47.10 -30.11 30.12
C ALA A 179 48.09 -29.67 31.20
#